data_AF-A0A4R6Y7K7-F1
#
_entry.id   AF-A0A4R6Y7K7-F1
#
_cell.length_a   1.000
_cell.length_b   1.000
_cell.length_c   1.000
_cell.angle_alpha   90.00
_cell.angle_beta   90.00
_cell.angle_gamma   90.00
#
_symmetry.space_group_name_H-M   'P 1'
#
loop_
_entity.id
_entity.type
_entity.pdbx_description
1 polymer ?
#
loop_
_entity_poly.entity_id
_entity_poly.type
_entity_poly.pdbx_seq_one_letter_code
_entity_poly.pdbx_strand_id
1 'polypeptide(L)'
;MWDKVPLLCLSMGQEIRFAFRPMFRETIMTAIESPCILVCSIDLKTGYCFGCGRTRDEIAGWISMSSQQRREIMSELAARLETVERKPRRETRRARMARERAEASR
;
A
#
# COMPACT_ATOMS: atom_id res chain seq x y z
N MET A 1 -50.17 -22.23 -3.78
CA MET A 1 -50.26 -20.75 -3.92
C MET A 1 -48.86 -20.21 -4.21
N TRP A 2 -48.26 -20.67 -5.31
CA TRP A 2 -46.96 -20.25 -5.82
C TRP A 2 -47.17 -20.02 -7.31
N ASP A 3 -47.91 -18.96 -7.62
CA ASP A 3 -48.34 -18.63 -8.96
C ASP A 3 -47.54 -17.43 -9.46
N LYS A 4 -46.72 -17.71 -10.49
CA LYS A 4 -46.36 -16.80 -11.59
C LYS A 4 -45.31 -15.73 -11.28
N VAL A 5 -44.05 -16.10 -11.47
CA VAL A 5 -43.00 -15.16 -11.90
C VAL A 5 -42.97 -15.18 -13.44
N PRO A 6 -43.41 -14.11 -14.14
CA PRO A 6 -43.29 -14.04 -15.58
C PRO A 6 -41.85 -13.70 -15.95
N LEU A 7 -41.22 -14.64 -16.66
CA LEU A 7 -40.18 -14.37 -17.65
C LEU A 7 -40.69 -13.26 -18.59
N LEU A 8 -40.12 -12.05 -18.50
CA LEU A 8 -40.08 -11.04 -19.57
C LEU A 8 -39.46 -9.74 -19.01
N CYS A 9 -38.14 -9.68 -18.93
CA CYS A 9 -37.43 -8.40 -18.99
C CYS A 9 -35.98 -8.62 -19.48
N LEU A 10 -35.88 -9.17 -20.69
CA LEU A 10 -34.65 -9.15 -21.48
C LEU A 10 -34.94 -8.33 -22.73
N SER A 11 -34.76 -7.01 -22.65
CA SER A 11 -34.47 -6.17 -23.81
C SER A 11 -34.09 -4.75 -23.38
N MET A 12 -32.98 -4.27 -23.95
CA MET A 12 -32.67 -2.86 -24.20
C MET A 12 -32.01 -2.04 -23.08
N GLY A 13 -30.68 -2.03 -23.13
CA GLY A 13 -30.01 -0.82 -23.62
C GLY A 13 -29.68 0.25 -22.58
N GLN A 14 -28.67 0.00 -21.74
CA GLN A 14 -27.81 1.06 -21.22
C GLN A 14 -26.35 0.64 -21.36
N GLU A 15 -25.83 0.85 -22.57
CA GLU A 15 -24.41 1.03 -22.83
C GLU A 15 -23.93 2.27 -22.07
N ILE A 16 -23.66 2.12 -20.77
CA ILE A 16 -22.76 3.03 -20.08
C ILE A 16 -21.39 2.75 -20.71
N ARG A 17 -21.11 3.46 -21.80
CA ARG A 17 -19.74 3.67 -22.28
C ARG A 17 -19.00 4.34 -21.13
N PHE A 18 -18.47 3.51 -20.23
CA PHE A 18 -17.31 3.83 -19.42
C PHE A 18 -16.23 4.23 -20.44
N ALA A 19 -16.15 5.51 -20.73
CA ALA A 19 -14.95 6.13 -21.26
C ALA A 19 -13.89 6.01 -20.17
N PHE A 20 -13.38 4.78 -20.00
CA PHE A 20 -12.21 4.45 -19.22
C PHE A 20 -11.04 5.07 -19.96
N ARG A 21 -10.83 6.36 -19.70
CA ARG A 21 -9.77 7.17 -20.28
C ARG A 21 -8.43 6.46 -19.97
N PRO A 22 -7.75 5.84 -20.95
CA PRO A 22 -6.42 5.31 -20.70
C PRO A 22 -5.48 6.51 -20.77
N MET A 23 -5.29 7.16 -19.63
CA MET A 23 -4.29 8.22 -19.47
C MET A 23 -3.40 7.89 -18.27
N PHE A 24 -3.16 6.61 -18.01
CA PHE A 24 -1.92 6.23 -17.34
C PHE A 24 -0.84 6.27 -18.41
N ARG A 25 -0.31 7.48 -18.56
CA ARG A 25 0.90 7.84 -19.27
C ARG A 25 2.02 6.92 -18.76
N GLU A 26 2.22 5.81 -19.44
CA GLU A 26 3.34 4.89 -19.21
C GLU A 26 4.60 5.54 -19.78
N THR A 27 4.99 6.68 -19.20
CA THR A 27 6.35 7.18 -19.34
C THR A 27 7.22 6.14 -18.67
N ILE A 28 7.97 5.40 -19.47
CA ILE A 28 9.12 4.60 -19.04
C ILE A 28 10.11 5.58 -18.39
N MET A 29 9.90 5.88 -17.11
CA MET A 29 10.93 6.45 -16.26
C MET A 29 11.90 5.30 -16.01
N THR A 30 13.13 5.46 -16.49
CA THR A 30 14.27 4.62 -16.13
C THR A 30 14.14 4.19 -14.67
N ALA A 31 13.98 2.88 -14.44
CA ALA A 31 13.55 2.35 -13.16
C ALA A 31 14.51 2.81 -12.06
N ILE A 32 14.11 3.81 -11.29
CA ILE A 32 14.86 4.27 -10.13
C ILE A 32 14.77 3.16 -9.10
N GLU A 33 15.87 2.44 -8.88
CA GLU A 33 15.97 1.42 -7.85
C GLU A 33 15.54 2.02 -6.50
N SER A 34 14.56 1.40 -5.85
CA SER A 34 13.96 1.88 -4.61
C SER A 34 13.61 0.70 -3.72
N PRO A 35 14.13 0.65 -2.48
CA PRO A 35 13.87 -0.43 -1.52
C PRO A 35 12.51 -0.25 -0.80
N CYS A 36 11.55 0.43 -1.42
CA CYS A 36 10.30 0.82 -0.78
C CYS A 36 9.26 -0.31 -0.84
N ILE A 37 8.81 -0.79 0.32
CA ILE A 37 7.70 -1.76 0.42
C ILE A 37 6.31 -1.09 0.55
N LEU A 38 6.21 0.20 0.23
CA LEU A 38 4.99 1.02 0.36
C LEU A 38 4.44 1.12 1.80
N VAL A 39 5.29 0.86 2.80
CA VAL A 39 5.00 1.10 4.21
C VAL A 39 5.86 2.26 4.67
N CYS A 40 5.22 3.39 4.96
CA CYS A 40 5.88 4.56 5.54
C CYS A 40 5.41 4.74 6.99
N SER A 41 6.26 4.33 7.91
CA SER A 41 6.07 4.58 9.33
C SER A 41 7.46 4.71 9.94
N ILE A 42 7.75 5.84 10.59
CA ILE A 42 9.06 6.17 11.12
C ILE A 42 9.08 5.84 12.61
N ASP A 43 10.13 5.14 13.04
CA ASP A 43 10.42 4.97 14.46
C ASP A 43 11.01 6.27 15.04
N LEU A 44 10.45 6.74 16.15
CA LEU A 44 10.94 7.96 16.81
C LEU A 44 12.23 7.73 17.62
N LYS A 45 12.56 6.47 17.94
CA LYS A 45 13.81 6.15 18.66
C LYS A 45 15.01 6.11 17.73
N THR A 46 14.89 5.36 16.63
CA THR A 46 15.98 5.16 15.67
C THR A 46 15.96 6.15 14.50
N GLY A 47 14.81 6.78 14.21
CA GLY A 47 14.64 7.68 13.06
C GLY A 47 14.50 6.96 11.72
N TYR A 48 14.43 5.63 11.71
CA TYR A 48 14.33 4.82 10.50
C TYR A 48 12.88 4.42 10.18
N CYS A 49 12.60 4.20 8.90
CA CYS A 49 11.33 3.67 8.43
C CYS A 49 11.21 2.17 8.71
N PHE A 50 10.13 1.74 9.37
CA PHE A 50 9.82 0.32 9.62
C PHE A 50 9.75 -0.53 8.35
N GLY A 51 9.37 0.08 7.23
CA GLY A 51 9.24 -0.62 5.96
C GLY A 51 10.56 -0.77 5.21
N CYS A 52 11.25 0.33 4.97
CA CYS A 52 12.43 0.37 4.10
C CYS A 52 13.75 0.72 4.78
N GLY A 53 13.77 0.97 6.09
CA GLY A 53 14.99 1.30 6.84
C GLY A 53 15.61 2.67 6.56
N ARG A 54 15.04 3.45 5.63
CA ARG A 54 15.51 4.81 5.29
C ARG A 54 15.04 5.85 6.30
N THR A 55 15.82 6.92 6.46
CA THR A 55 15.43 8.10 7.24
C THR A 55 14.47 8.99 6.45
N ARG A 56 13.83 9.94 7.14
CA ARG A 56 12.90 10.89 6.50
C ARG A 56 13.58 11.76 5.43
N ASP A 57 14.81 12.18 5.69
CA ASP A 57 15.57 13.05 4.78
C ASP A 57 16.03 12.29 3.54
N GLU A 58 16.44 11.02 3.70
CA GLU A 58 16.76 10.13 2.57
C GLU A 58 15.55 9.87 1.68
N ILE A 59 14.36 9.69 2.28
CA ILE A 59 13.11 9.52 1.53
C ILE A 59 12.77 10.78 0.73
N ALA A 60 12.91 11.96 1.34
CA ALA A 60 12.64 13.24 0.67
C ALA A 60 13.62 13.52 -0.49
N GLY A 61 14.90 13.15 -0.32
CA GLY A 61 15.95 13.38 -1.32
C GLY A 61 16.13 12.29 -2.38
N TRP A 62 15.41 11.16 -2.30
CA TRP A 62 15.72 9.95 -3.06
C TRP A 62 15.83 10.15 -4.58
N ILE A 63 14.93 10.96 -5.15
CA ILE A 63 14.88 11.23 -6.60
C ILE A 63 16.11 12.02 -7.05
N SER A 64 16.59 12.93 -6.20
CA SER A 64 17.73 13.81 -6.46
C SER A 64 19.08 13.16 -6.16
N MET A 65 19.11 12.04 -5.43
CA MET A 65 20.34 11.31 -5.11
C MET A 65 20.95 10.64 -6.34
N SER A 66 22.27 10.59 -6.39
CA SER A 66 23.02 9.84 -7.40
C SER A 66 22.84 8.32 -7.22
N SER A 67 23.07 7.55 -8.28
CA SER A 67 23.01 6.08 -8.23
C SER A 67 24.03 5.46 -7.26
N GLN A 68 25.14 6.14 -7.01
CA GLN A 68 26.14 5.70 -6.04
C GLN A 68 25.64 5.85 -4.60
N GLN A 69 25.10 7.02 -4.25
CA GLN A 69 24.49 7.26 -2.93
C GLN A 69 23.33 6.30 -2.65
N ARG A 70 22.51 5.99 -3.66
CA ARG A 70 21.42 5.01 -3.51
C ARG A 70 21.96 3.62 -3.17
N ARG A 71 23.06 3.19 -3.80
CA ARG A 71 23.68 1.88 -3.53
C ARG A 71 24.31 1.81 -2.15
N GLU A 72 24.95 2.88 -1.70
CA GLU A 72 25.49 3.00 -0.34
C GLU A 72 24.36 2.84 0.68
N ILE A 73 23.29 3.63 0.55
CA ILE A 73 22.11 3.52 1.42
C ILE A 73 21.55 2.10 1.39
N MET A 74 21.38 1.49 0.21
CA MET A 74 20.86 0.12 0.08
C MET A 74 21.70 -0.94 0.83
N SER A 75 23.02 -0.78 0.88
CA SER A 75 23.89 -1.70 1.62
C SER A 75 23.71 -1.60 3.14
N GLU A 76 23.38 -0.41 3.64
CA GLU A 76 23.20 -0.15 5.08
C GLU A 76 21.81 -0.55 5.60
N LEU A 77 20.80 -0.66 4.72
CA LEU A 77 19.41 -0.90 5.13
C LEU A 77 19.23 -2.20 5.92
N ALA A 78 19.96 -3.26 5.57
CA ALA A 78 19.86 -4.54 6.27
C ALA A 78 20.24 -4.39 7.75
N ALA A 79 21.38 -3.74 8.04
CA ALA A 79 21.83 -3.48 9.39
C ALA A 79 20.89 -2.52 10.14
N ARG A 80 20.36 -1.49 9.47
CA ARG A 80 19.41 -0.55 10.08
C ARG A 80 18.11 -1.25 10.48
N LEU A 81 17.59 -2.17 9.66
CA LEU A 81 16.36 -2.90 9.95
C LEU A 81 16.46 -3.82 11.17
N GLU A 82 17.65 -4.32 11.51
CA GLU A 82 17.87 -5.10 12.75
C GLU A 82 17.65 -4.26 14.01
N THR A 83 17.96 -2.96 13.95
CA THR A 83 17.75 -2.04 15.08
C THR A 83 16.29 -1.61 15.25
N VAL A 84 15.46 -1.84 14.24
CA VAL A 84 14.09 -1.33 14.17
C VAL A 84 13.11 -2.39 14.67
N GLU A 85 12.53 -2.14 15.84
CA GLU A 85 11.49 -3.00 16.42
C GLU A 85 10.17 -2.85 15.63
N ARG A 86 9.79 -3.87 14.85
CA ARG A 86 8.53 -3.85 14.07
C ARG A 86 7.32 -3.92 14.99
N LYS A 87 6.72 -2.76 15.28
CA LYS A 87 5.43 -2.71 15.99
C LYS A 87 4.33 -3.29 15.11
N PRO A 88 3.40 -4.09 15.68
CA PRO A 88 2.26 -4.60 14.95
C PRO A 88 1.44 -3.44 14.39
N ARG A 89 0.89 -3.64 13.18
CA ARG A 89 0.03 -2.66 12.53
C ARG A 89 -1.08 -2.26 13.50
N ARG A 90 -1.29 -0.95 13.67
CA ARG A 90 -2.38 -0.41 14.49
C ARG A 90 -3.69 -1.11 14.11
N GLU A 91 -4.38 -1.67 15.09
CA GLU A 91 -5.64 -2.36 14.87
C GLU A 91 -6.63 -1.42 14.17
N THR A 92 -7.19 -1.89 13.06
CA THR A 92 -8.22 -1.12 12.35
C THR A 92 -9.54 -1.20 13.12
N ARG A 93 -10.37 -0.15 13.05
CA ARG A 93 -11.72 -0.16 13.67
C ARG A 93 -12.50 -1.40 13.26
N ARG A 94 -12.42 -1.82 12.00
CA ARG A 94 -13.11 -3.02 11.49
C ARG A 94 -12.59 -4.30 12.14
N ALA A 95 -11.28 -4.47 12.24
CA ALA A 95 -10.68 -5.64 12.91
C ALA A 95 -11.10 -5.72 14.38
N ARG A 96 -11.09 -4.58 15.09
CA ARG A 96 -11.55 -4.47 16.47
C ARG A 96 -13.00 -4.92 16.64
N MET A 97 -13.92 -4.35 15.85
CA MET A 97 -15.35 -4.70 15.90
C MET A 97 -15.60 -6.18 15.53
N ALA A 98 -14.79 -6.75 14.64
CA ALA A 98 -14.90 -8.17 14.26
C ALA A 98 -14.49 -9.09 15.41
N ARG A 99 -13.42 -8.76 16.14
CA ARG A 99 -12.99 -9.49 17.33
C ARG A 99 -14.06 -9.43 18.43
N GLU A 100 -14.57 -8.23 18.72
CA GLU A 100 -15.63 -8.03 19.72
C GLU A 100 -16.91 -8.81 19.39
N ARG A 101 -17.31 -8.86 18.11
CA ARG A 101 -18.45 -9.69 17.66
C ARG A 101 -18.20 -11.18 17.84
N ALA A 102 -16.99 -11.65 17.53
CA ALA A 102 -16.62 -13.06 17.69
C ALA A 102 -16.55 -13.48 19.17
N GLU A 103 -16.09 -12.57 20.05
CA GLU A 103 -16.12 -12.74 21.51
C GLU A 103 -17.55 -12.77 22.04
N ALA A 104 -18.44 -11.91 21.55
CA ALA A 104 -19.85 -11.87 21.97
C ALA A 104 -20.68 -13.09 21.49
N SER A 105 -20.24 -13.78 20.43
CA SER A 105 -20.90 -14.99 19.92
C SER A 105 -20.41 -16.29 20.56
N ARG A 106 -19.43 -16.22 21.46
CA ARG A 106 -18.82 -17.36 22.14
C ARG A 106 -19.45 -17.55 23.52
#